data_AF-A0A662LXF5-F1
#
_entry.id   AF-A0A662LXF5-F1
#
_cell.length_a   1.000
_cell.length_b   1.000
_cell.length_c   1.000
_cell.angle_alpha   90.00
_cell.angle_beta   90.00
_cell.angle_gamma   90.00
#
_symmetry.space_group_name_H-M   'P 1'
#
loop_
_entity.id
_entity.type
_entity.pdbx_description
1 polymer ?
#
loop_
_entity_poly.entity_id
_entity_poly.type
_entity_poly.pdbx_seq_one_letter_code
_entity_poly.pdbx_strand_id
1 'polypeptide(L)'
;MEESEFIENLKKPSVYGSNVESVKLLQTHISYVVLTGRYAYKIKKPVNFGFLDFSNLEKRKFFCEEELRLNRRLCPEIYIGVVPITESNGDLKINGDGKIIDYAVKMREFAQEKIMRNILLKHDDVDVEIFDKISSILVDFYKKNISSEEIRRYGSVKSI
;
A
#
# COMPACT_ATOMS: atom_id res chain seq x y z
N MET A 1 18.01 1.93 -14.27
CA MET A 1 17.60 3.11 -13.51
C MET A 1 18.09 2.93 -12.09
N GLU A 2 18.85 3.88 -11.57
CA GLU A 2 19.31 3.90 -10.18
C GLU A 2 18.14 4.18 -9.22
N GLU A 3 18.24 3.80 -7.94
CA GLU A 3 17.14 3.99 -6.98
C GLU A 3 16.80 5.48 -6.78
N SER A 4 17.82 6.35 -6.73
CA SER A 4 17.62 7.80 -6.60
C SER A 4 16.84 8.38 -7.78
N GLU A 5 17.18 7.97 -9.00
CA GLU A 5 16.49 8.36 -10.23
C GLU A 5 15.04 7.86 -10.25
N PHE A 6 14.81 6.63 -9.79
CA PHE A 6 13.46 6.07 -9.66
C PHE A 6 12.61 6.91 -8.70
N ILE A 7 13.14 7.25 -7.52
CA ILE A 7 12.45 8.06 -6.52
C ILE A 7 12.13 9.46 -7.06
N GLU A 8 13.06 10.12 -7.73
CA GLU A 8 12.81 11.43 -8.33
C GLU A 8 11.74 11.37 -9.43
N ASN A 9 11.74 10.31 -10.24
CA ASN A 9 10.67 10.11 -11.22
C ASN A 9 9.31 9.89 -10.57
N LEU A 10 9.22 9.14 -9.45
CA LEU A 10 7.96 8.96 -8.73
C LEU A 10 7.35 10.28 -8.20
N LYS A 11 8.14 11.35 -8.06
CA LYS A 11 7.66 12.67 -7.67
C LYS A 11 7.09 13.49 -8.83
N LYS A 12 7.17 13.02 -10.08
CA LYS A 12 6.63 13.72 -11.25
C LYS A 12 5.14 13.42 -11.40
N PRO A 13 4.24 14.43 -11.40
CA PRO A 13 2.80 14.20 -11.56
C PRO A 13 2.42 13.50 -12.87
N SER A 14 3.15 13.76 -13.95
CA SER A 14 2.93 13.16 -15.28
C SER A 14 2.95 11.63 -15.30
N VAL A 15 3.62 10.99 -14.32
CA VAL A 15 3.66 9.52 -14.17
C VAL A 15 2.27 8.95 -13.93
N TYR A 16 1.38 9.71 -13.26
CA TYR A 16 0.08 9.23 -12.76
C TYR A 16 -1.11 9.67 -13.61
N GLY A 17 -0.86 10.43 -14.68
CA GLY A 17 -1.85 10.92 -15.63
C GLY A 17 -1.82 12.43 -15.83
N SER A 18 -2.40 12.90 -16.94
CA SER A 18 -2.40 14.32 -17.33
C SER A 18 -3.15 15.24 -16.36
N ASN A 19 -4.06 14.68 -15.56
CA ASN A 19 -4.94 15.45 -14.67
C ASN A 19 -4.40 15.51 -13.23
N VAL A 20 -3.17 15.05 -12.99
CA VAL A 20 -2.52 15.12 -11.68
C VAL A 20 -1.63 16.35 -11.65
N GLU A 21 -1.96 17.30 -10.79
CA GLU A 21 -1.24 18.59 -10.70
C GLU A 21 -0.04 18.51 -9.76
N SER A 22 -0.16 17.74 -8.69
CA SER A 22 0.89 17.59 -7.69
C SER A 22 0.85 16.18 -7.09
N VAL A 23 1.99 15.77 -6.55
CA VAL A 23 2.09 14.50 -5.82
C VAL A 23 2.88 14.68 -4.54
N LYS A 24 2.54 13.87 -3.54
CA LYS A 24 3.30 13.78 -2.29
C LYS A 24 3.85 12.37 -2.13
N LEU A 25 5.16 12.26 -2.07
CA LEU A 25 5.84 11.01 -1.77
C LEU A 25 5.98 10.84 -0.26
N LEU A 26 5.44 9.74 0.25
CA LEU A 26 5.66 9.25 1.61
C LEU A 26 6.53 8.02 1.58
N GLN A 27 7.35 7.86 2.61
CA GLN A 27 8.25 6.73 2.73
C GLN A 27 7.99 5.97 4.02
N THR A 28 7.88 4.66 3.90
CA THR A 28 7.87 3.73 5.03
C THR A 28 9.17 2.92 5.03
N HIS A 29 9.31 2.02 6.01
CA HIS A 29 10.44 1.11 6.05
C HIS A 29 10.55 0.23 4.79
N ILE A 30 9.42 -0.23 4.25
CA ILE A 30 9.38 -1.25 3.17
C ILE A 30 8.69 -0.81 1.89
N SER A 31 8.19 0.43 1.82
CA SER A 31 7.42 0.92 0.67
C SER A 31 7.51 2.43 0.51
N TYR A 32 7.36 2.86 -0.73
CA TYR A 32 7.03 4.22 -1.12
C TYR A 32 5.51 4.32 -1.31
N VAL A 33 4.89 5.43 -0.89
CA VAL A 33 3.48 5.71 -1.11
C VAL A 33 3.34 7.08 -1.75
N VAL A 34 2.81 7.13 -2.97
CA VAL A 34 2.60 8.39 -3.70
C VAL A 34 1.14 8.77 -3.63
N LEU A 35 0.87 9.95 -3.11
CA LEU A 35 -0.44 10.57 -3.03
C LEU A 35 -0.62 11.53 -4.21
N THR A 36 -1.77 11.48 -4.87
CA THR A 36 -2.09 12.25 -6.08
C THR A 36 -3.35 13.11 -5.92
N GLY A 37 -3.91 13.18 -4.71
CA GLY A 37 -5.19 13.80 -4.38
C GLY A 37 -6.40 12.91 -4.64
N ARG A 38 -6.35 12.06 -5.68
CA ARG A 38 -7.44 11.11 -6.02
C ARG A 38 -7.09 9.67 -5.74
N TYR A 39 -5.87 9.27 -6.08
CA TYR A 39 -5.38 7.91 -5.92
C TYR A 39 -4.07 7.90 -5.13
N ALA A 40 -3.85 6.83 -4.39
CA ALA A 40 -2.58 6.52 -3.79
C ALA A 40 -1.95 5.32 -4.50
N TYR A 41 -0.64 5.37 -4.70
CA TYR A 41 0.14 4.29 -5.32
C TYR A 41 1.20 3.81 -4.34
N LYS A 42 1.14 2.54 -3.95
CA LYS A 42 2.12 1.95 -3.03
C LYS A 42 3.07 1.02 -3.77
N ILE A 43 4.36 1.35 -3.73
CA ILE A 43 5.45 0.63 -4.37
C ILE A 43 6.32 -0.02 -3.30
N LYS A 44 6.66 -1.30 -3.48
CA LYS A 44 7.49 -2.05 -2.53
C LYS A 44 8.97 -1.78 -2.78
N LYS A 45 9.74 -1.54 -1.72
CA LYS A 45 11.19 -1.37 -1.83
C LYS A 45 11.88 -2.71 -2.12
N PRO A 46 13.00 -2.74 -2.86
CA PRO A 46 13.71 -3.98 -3.20
C PRO A 46 14.55 -4.50 -2.02
N VAL A 47 13.90 -4.92 -0.93
CA VAL A 47 14.53 -5.35 0.33
C VAL A 47 14.26 -6.82 0.64
N ASN A 48 15.13 -7.44 1.43
CA ASN A 48 14.92 -8.78 1.99
C ASN A 48 15.32 -8.80 3.47
N PHE A 49 14.38 -9.12 4.35
CA PHE A 49 14.57 -9.20 5.81
C PHE A 49 14.45 -10.64 6.34
N GLY A 50 14.46 -11.65 5.48
CA GLY A 50 14.29 -13.06 5.84
C GLY A 50 12.84 -13.47 6.07
N PHE A 51 12.03 -12.63 6.73
CA PHE A 51 10.58 -12.84 6.87
C PHE A 51 9.74 -12.16 5.77
N LEU A 52 10.40 -11.35 4.94
CA LEU A 52 9.80 -10.59 3.85
C LEU A 52 10.83 -10.40 2.74
N ASP A 53 10.48 -10.74 1.51
CA ASP A 53 11.41 -10.68 0.38
C ASP A 53 10.77 -10.02 -0.85
N PHE A 54 11.23 -8.81 -1.15
CA PHE A 54 10.85 -7.97 -2.29
C PHE A 54 12.01 -7.79 -3.28
N SER A 55 13.04 -8.64 -3.20
CA SER A 55 14.29 -8.48 -3.95
C SER A 55 14.11 -8.46 -5.47
N ASN A 56 13.22 -9.29 -6.01
CA ASN A 56 12.96 -9.37 -7.46
C ASN A 56 11.56 -8.87 -7.83
N LEU A 57 11.40 -8.58 -9.13
CA LEU A 57 10.21 -7.97 -9.68
C LEU A 57 8.97 -8.88 -9.54
N GLU A 58 9.16 -10.19 -9.74
CA GLU A 58 8.12 -11.21 -9.63
C GLU A 58 7.57 -11.31 -8.21
N LYS A 59 8.46 -11.28 -7.21
CA LYS A 59 8.08 -11.24 -5.79
C LYS A 59 7.35 -9.95 -5.46
N ARG A 60 7.82 -8.79 -5.95
CA ARG A 60 7.10 -7.53 -5.73
C ARG A 60 5.70 -7.55 -6.33
N LYS A 61 5.53 -8.09 -7.53
CA LYS A 61 4.21 -8.33 -8.13
C LYS A 61 3.34 -9.22 -7.25
N PHE A 62 3.85 -10.39 -6.89
CA PHE A 62 3.14 -11.36 -6.05
C PHE A 62 2.68 -10.73 -4.74
N PHE A 63 3.55 -10.02 -4.02
CA PHE A 63 3.18 -9.37 -2.77
C PHE A 63 2.25 -8.16 -2.96
N CYS A 64 2.24 -7.49 -4.12
CA CYS A 64 1.22 -6.49 -4.43
C CYS A 64 -0.15 -7.14 -4.63
N GLU A 65 -0.20 -8.29 -5.30
CA GLU A 65 -1.42 -9.07 -5.50
C GLU A 65 -1.95 -9.63 -4.18
N GLU A 66 -1.07 -10.12 -3.31
CA GLU A 66 -1.45 -10.56 -1.96
C GLU A 66 -1.95 -9.40 -1.10
N GLU A 67 -1.29 -8.24 -1.14
CA GLU A 67 -1.79 -7.05 -0.44
C GLU A 67 -3.20 -6.66 -0.91
N LEU A 68 -3.43 -6.65 -2.22
CA LEU A 68 -4.74 -6.39 -2.82
C LEU A 68 -5.77 -7.42 -2.36
N ARG A 69 -5.46 -8.72 -2.48
CA ARG A 69 -6.35 -9.83 -2.14
C ARG A 69 -6.73 -9.80 -0.66
N LEU A 70 -5.74 -9.61 0.22
CA LEU A 70 -5.92 -9.67 1.66
C LEU A 70 -6.70 -8.46 2.17
N ASN A 71 -6.38 -7.24 1.69
CA ASN A 71 -6.96 -6.01 2.24
C ASN A 71 -8.33 -5.68 1.65
N ARG A 72 -8.66 -6.11 0.44
CA ARG A 72 -10.00 -5.95 -0.14
C ARG A 72 -11.11 -6.58 0.69
N ARG A 73 -10.80 -7.59 1.51
CA ARG A 73 -11.79 -8.22 2.41
C ARG A 73 -12.34 -7.23 3.45
N LEU A 74 -11.54 -6.23 3.85
CA LEU A 74 -11.95 -5.18 4.80
C LEU A 74 -12.23 -3.85 4.11
N CYS A 75 -11.48 -3.54 3.04
CA CYS A 75 -11.49 -2.22 2.40
C CYS A 75 -11.64 -2.33 0.87
N PRO A 76 -12.72 -2.93 0.33
CA PRO A 76 -12.87 -3.18 -1.10
C PRO A 76 -12.88 -1.90 -1.94
N GLU A 77 -13.44 -0.81 -1.39
CA GLU A 77 -13.50 0.50 -2.07
C GLU A 77 -12.16 1.23 -2.13
N ILE A 78 -11.26 0.94 -1.17
CA ILE A 78 -9.93 1.56 -1.12
C ILE A 78 -8.99 0.86 -2.09
N TYR A 79 -8.98 -0.46 -2.14
CA TYR A 79 -8.00 -1.22 -2.89
C TYR A 79 -8.48 -1.52 -4.33
N ILE A 80 -8.01 -0.71 -5.29
CA ILE A 80 -8.50 -0.71 -6.68
C ILE A 80 -7.84 -1.79 -7.53
N GLY A 81 -6.53 -2.00 -7.41
CA GLY A 81 -5.84 -2.97 -8.26
C GLY A 81 -4.32 -2.94 -8.13
N VAL A 82 -3.65 -3.86 -8.83
CA VAL A 82 -2.20 -3.82 -9.05
C VAL A 82 -1.95 -3.28 -10.45
N VAL A 83 -1.05 -2.31 -10.58
CA VAL A 83 -0.73 -1.66 -11.85
C VAL A 83 0.79 -1.70 -12.11
N PRO A 84 1.25 -2.03 -13.32
CA PRO A 84 2.66 -1.88 -13.67
C PRO A 84 3.11 -0.42 -13.66
N ILE A 85 4.37 -0.24 -13.25
CA ILE A 85 5.17 0.96 -13.50
C ILE A 85 6.08 0.62 -14.67
N THR A 86 5.91 1.36 -15.76
CA THR A 86 6.67 1.15 -16.99
C THR A 86 7.62 2.31 -17.23
N GLU A 87 8.76 2.01 -17.84
CA GLU A 87 9.76 2.97 -18.26
C GLU A 87 9.88 2.97 -19.78
N SER A 88 9.95 4.17 -20.37
CA SER A 88 10.28 4.36 -21.78
C SER A 88 11.08 5.65 -21.95
N ASN A 89 12.28 5.55 -22.51
CA ASN A 89 13.18 6.67 -22.76
C ASN A 89 13.50 7.52 -21.51
N GLY A 90 13.59 6.88 -20.35
CA GLY A 90 13.84 7.52 -19.05
C GLY A 90 12.60 8.05 -18.34
N ASP A 91 11.43 8.06 -19.00
CA ASP A 91 10.18 8.50 -18.41
C ASP A 91 9.36 7.35 -17.83
N LEU A 92 8.87 7.53 -16.61
CA LEU A 92 7.99 6.57 -15.96
C LEU A 92 6.52 6.88 -16.24
N LYS A 93 5.72 5.82 -16.37
CA LYS A 93 4.26 5.89 -16.44
C LYS A 93 3.62 4.74 -15.67
N ILE A 94 2.51 5.02 -15.00
CA ILE A 94 1.59 3.98 -14.54
C ILE A 94 0.84 3.44 -15.77
N ASN A 95 0.84 2.12 -15.96
CA ASN A 95 0.20 1.45 -17.09
C ASN A 95 0.62 2.02 -18.47
N GLY A 96 1.89 2.40 -18.64
CA GLY A 96 2.38 2.78 -19.96
C GLY A 96 2.74 1.56 -20.82
N ASP A 97 3.14 1.83 -22.06
CA ASP A 97 3.50 0.80 -23.05
C ASP A 97 5.00 0.44 -23.04
N GLY A 98 5.73 0.96 -22.05
CA GLY A 98 7.17 0.75 -21.90
C GLY A 98 7.53 -0.57 -21.21
N LYS A 99 8.82 -0.74 -20.90
CA LYS A 99 9.31 -1.89 -20.14
C LYS A 99 8.78 -1.81 -18.70
N ILE A 100 8.18 -2.88 -18.20
CA ILE A 100 7.79 -2.96 -16.79
C ILE A 100 9.05 -3.00 -15.93
N ILE A 101 9.17 -2.04 -15.01
CA ILE A 101 10.30 -1.94 -14.08
C ILE A 101 9.87 -2.18 -12.62
N ASP A 102 8.59 -1.96 -12.28
CA ASP A 102 8.02 -2.29 -10.97
C ASP A 102 6.50 -2.41 -11.02
N TYR A 103 5.87 -2.68 -9.87
CA TYR A 103 4.42 -2.70 -9.69
C TYR A 103 4.00 -1.82 -8.51
N ALA A 104 2.80 -1.25 -8.60
CA ALA A 104 2.18 -0.52 -7.53
C ALA A 104 0.80 -1.10 -7.18
N VAL A 105 0.46 -1.09 -5.90
CA VAL A 105 -0.92 -1.22 -5.46
C VAL A 105 -1.59 0.14 -5.63
N LYS A 106 -2.56 0.23 -6.55
CA LYS A 106 -3.39 1.41 -6.76
C LYS A 106 -4.55 1.40 -5.77
N MET A 107 -4.69 2.49 -5.05
CA MET A 107 -5.69 2.69 -4.01
C MET A 107 -6.44 4.00 -4.23
N ARG A 108 -7.66 4.13 -3.71
CA ARG A 108 -8.27 5.46 -3.50
C ARG A 108 -7.49 6.17 -2.42
N GLU A 109 -7.10 7.40 -2.71
CA GLU A 109 -6.58 8.26 -1.65
C GLU A 109 -7.74 8.70 -0.76
N PHE A 110 -7.49 8.75 0.54
CA PHE A 110 -8.44 9.26 1.51
C PHE A 110 -7.77 10.36 2.36
N ALA A 111 -8.62 11.20 2.93
CA ALA A 111 -8.27 12.27 3.84
C ALA A 111 -7.23 11.81 4.87
N GLN A 112 -6.03 12.40 4.84
CA GLN A 112 -4.92 11.99 5.70
C GLN A 112 -5.23 12.29 7.18
N GLU A 113 -6.02 13.32 7.45
CA GLU A 113 -6.56 13.66 8.76
C GLU A 113 -7.52 12.60 9.32
N LYS A 114 -8.08 11.72 8.48
CA LYS A 114 -8.93 10.60 8.90
C LYS A 114 -8.13 9.34 9.26
N ILE A 115 -6.80 9.36 9.16
CA ILE A 115 -5.95 8.30 9.69
C ILE A 115 -6.03 8.34 11.21
N MET A 116 -6.33 7.22 11.87
CA MET A 116 -6.54 7.11 13.33
C MET A 116 -5.46 7.83 14.15
N ARG A 117 -4.17 7.65 13.81
CA ARG A 117 -3.06 8.36 14.46
C ARG A 117 -3.24 9.89 14.44
N ASN A 118 -3.65 10.44 13.30
CA ASN A 118 -3.82 11.88 13.13
C ASN A 118 -5.09 12.40 13.82
N ILE A 119 -6.13 11.57 13.92
CA ILE A 119 -7.33 11.88 14.73
C ILE A 119 -6.93 11.98 16.20
N LEU A 120 -6.27 10.94 16.73
CA LEU A 120 -5.85 10.90 18.14
C LEU A 120 -4.91 12.05 18.54
N LEU A 121 -3.99 12.44 17.65
CA LEU A 121 -3.07 13.56 17.90
C LEU A 121 -3.76 14.93 17.94
N LYS A 122 -4.96 15.06 17.36
CA LYS A 122 -5.74 16.31 17.37
C LYS A 122 -6.66 16.43 18.58
N HIS A 123 -6.68 15.43 19.48
CA HIS A 123 -7.53 15.38 20.68
C HIS A 123 -9.04 15.47 20.41
N ASP A 124 -9.50 15.08 19.22
CA ASP A 124 -10.92 15.10 18.83
C ASP A 124 -11.45 13.70 18.45
N ASP A 125 -12.74 13.49 18.74
CA ASP A 125 -13.67 12.56 18.10
C ASP A 125 -13.38 11.04 18.14
N VAL A 126 -12.52 10.52 19.03
CA VAL A 126 -12.45 9.07 19.26
C VAL A 126 -13.10 8.71 20.59
N ASP A 127 -14.38 8.36 20.53
CA ASP A 127 -15.14 7.84 21.66
C ASP A 127 -15.11 6.30 21.72
N VAL A 128 -15.73 5.77 22.78
CA VAL A 128 -15.87 4.32 23.00
C VAL A 128 -16.67 3.66 21.87
N GLU A 129 -17.64 4.35 21.28
CA GLU A 129 -18.46 3.80 20.19
C GLU A 129 -17.63 3.48 18.95
N ILE A 130 -16.63 4.31 18.63
CA ILE A 130 -15.71 4.02 17.52
C ILE A 130 -14.88 2.76 17.82
N PHE A 131 -14.41 2.59 19.05
CA PHE A 131 -13.67 1.38 19.43
C PHE A 131 -14.55 0.13 19.35
N ASP A 132 -15.81 0.21 19.79
CA ASP A 132 -16.76 -0.90 19.69
C ASP A 132 -17.05 -1.27 18.22
N LYS A 133 -17.19 -0.27 17.34
CA LYS A 133 -17.35 -0.49 15.89
C LYS A 133 -16.13 -1.18 15.29
N ILE A 134 -14.91 -0.70 15.58
CA ILE A 134 -13.67 -1.31 15.09
C ILE A 134 -13.55 -2.74 15.60
N SER A 135 -13.82 -2.97 16.89
CA SER A 135 -13.75 -4.29 17.52
C SER A 135 -14.73 -5.26 16.88
N SER A 136 -15.96 -4.81 16.61
CA SER A 136 -16.98 -5.63 15.94
C SER A 136 -16.54 -6.04 14.53
N ILE A 137 -15.99 -5.11 13.74
CA ILE A 137 -15.46 -5.41 12.40
C ILE A 137 -14.34 -6.46 12.48
N LEU A 138 -13.41 -6.29 13.42
CA LEU A 138 -12.28 -7.21 13.58
C LEU A 138 -12.73 -8.60 14.03
N VAL A 139 -13.62 -8.68 15.03
CA VAL A 139 -14.17 -9.95 15.52
C VAL A 139 -14.88 -10.71 14.42
N ASP A 140 -15.73 -10.02 13.64
CA ASP A 140 -16.43 -10.63 12.51
C ASP A 140 -15.46 -11.10 11.43
N PHE A 141 -14.42 -10.31 11.14
CA PHE A 141 -13.38 -10.69 10.20
C PHE A 141 -12.64 -11.95 10.66
N TYR A 142 -12.19 -12.01 11.92
CA TYR A 142 -11.46 -13.16 12.43
C TYR A 142 -12.32 -14.43 12.50
N LYS A 143 -13.61 -14.32 12.84
CA LYS A 143 -14.54 -15.47 12.86
C LYS A 143 -14.78 -16.08 11.48
N LYS A 144 -14.77 -15.26 10.42
CA LYS A 144 -15.07 -15.69 9.04
C LYS A 144 -13.84 -16.24 8.29
N ASN A 145 -12.62 -16.04 8.80
CA ASN A 145 -11.40 -16.47 8.11
C ASN A 145 -10.84 -17.76 8.73
N ILE A 146 -10.29 -18.62 7.87
CA ILE A 146 -9.71 -19.90 8.26
C ILE A 146 -8.42 -19.64 9.05
N SER A 147 -8.36 -20.18 10.27
CA SER A 147 -7.16 -20.22 11.09
C SER A 147 -6.54 -21.62 10.98
N SER A 148 -5.28 -21.71 10.53
CA SER A 148 -4.49 -22.94 10.57
C SER A 148 -3.57 -22.96 11.79
N GLU A 149 -3.07 -24.14 12.15
CA GLU A 149 -2.03 -24.31 13.19
C GLU A 149 -0.82 -23.43 12.92
N GLU A 150 -0.41 -23.34 11.65
CA GLU A 150 0.68 -22.48 11.18
C GLU A 150 0.37 -20.99 11.40
N ILE A 151 -0.83 -20.51 11.03
CA ILE A 151 -1.23 -19.11 11.25
C ILE A 151 -1.26 -18.79 12.75
N ARG A 152 -1.71 -19.72 13.60
CA ARG A 152 -1.74 -19.52 15.06
C ARG A 152 -0.34 -19.36 15.66
N ARG A 153 0.68 -20.02 15.09
CA ARG A 153 2.07 -19.87 15.55
C ARG A 153 2.55 -18.43 15.45
N TYR A 154 2.19 -17.71 14.38
CA TYR A 154 2.56 -16.30 14.20
C TYR A 154 1.83 -15.33 15.13
N GLY A 155 0.68 -15.73 15.70
CA GLY A 155 -0.07 -14.92 16.67
C GLY A 155 0.23 -15.23 18.13
N SER A 156 1.23 -16.07 18.41
CA SER A 156 1.55 -16.50 19.78
C SER A 156 2.43 -15.47 20.50
N VAL A 157 2.38 -15.46 21.84
CA VAL A 157 3.26 -14.58 22.65
C VAL A 157 4.74 -14.90 22.42
N LYS A 158 5.08 -16.14 22.04
CA LYS A 158 6.47 -16.54 21.76
C LYS A 158 7.01 -16.02 20.43
N SER A 159 6.15 -15.52 19.55
CA SER A 159 6.52 -15.01 18.23
C SER A 159 6.55 -13.49 18.12
N ILE A 160 6.28 -12.78 19.22
CA ILE A 160 6.34 -11.31 19.35
C ILE A 160 7.51 -10.98 20.27
#